data_AF-A0A9R1CCF6-F1
#
_entry.id   AF-A0A9R1CCF6-F1
#
_cell.length_a   1.000
_cell.length_b   1.000
_cell.length_c   1.000
_cell.angle_alpha   90.00
_cell.angle_beta   90.00
_cell.angle_gamma   90.00
#
_symmetry.space_group_name_H-M   'P 1'
#
loop_
_entity.id
_entity.type
_entity.pdbx_description
1 polymer ?
#
loop_
_entity_poly.entity_id
_entity_poly.type
_entity_poly.pdbx_seq_one_letter_code
_entity_poly.pdbx_strand_id
1 'polypeptide(L)'
;MLDKYPELRPVAEKTGISSVKEIWEIFVGMQPLLIFDVTVNDHIMMNRNRVGVQNIVRRIMDKYSYAFMIFHYDNDMQWDWRFSYCHKGSKESETTESKRFTFLLGPRQSCLTAASNFMKLEAKHGDISDDDLETAFSVEALSNEFFDKYKKRYEKFVSYITGKAYVKSGSKYVEKVVNTENDKTLYAAFGNDDKRVRDYVKRLLGRILFLHFVQKKGWLGLPDGEAWDSNKGDLDFMKRLYDNASPEQQDDFLDAVLEPLFTAIDTNRSDNSYLYDTKVFGCLHVPYLNGGLFERDADDEIPSRFPKEYFADLLEFLSQYNFTVDENDPNDAQVGIDPEMLSRIFENLLEDNKDKGAYYTPKEVVHYMCRESLIAYLQTGYEDKAQQDAIRQFVETQNADCIATIKEDIDNQLKEVKICDPAIGSGAFPMGMLKEIFLCRSELEKVTDAAQIKREIIQNNIYGVDIEKGAVEIARLRFWLTLIVDEKTPETLPNLDFKIMQGNSLVTTYRGLYINLDTKHDLQRQSYTKIMHDMRELTKEQKAFYNSNGEERSEHEINIKHLVHPTNRVILSLCKLKSLNLK
;
A
#
# COMPACT_ATOMS: atom_id res chain seq x y z
N MET A 1 2.78 -28.12 -25.06
CA MET A 1 3.55 -26.94 -25.53
C MET A 1 5.05 -27.17 -25.58
N LEU A 2 5.71 -27.63 -24.51
CA LEU A 2 7.19 -27.81 -24.50
C LEU A 2 7.73 -28.83 -25.52
N ASP A 3 6.89 -29.77 -25.97
CA ASP A 3 7.24 -30.69 -27.06
C ASP A 3 7.01 -30.09 -28.45
N LYS A 4 6.01 -29.21 -28.57
CA LYS A 4 5.67 -28.50 -29.81
C LYS A 4 6.63 -27.35 -30.08
N TYR A 5 7.23 -26.79 -29.03
CA TYR A 5 8.13 -25.64 -29.04
C TYR A 5 9.37 -25.90 -28.17
N PRO A 6 10.36 -26.66 -28.68
CA PRO A 6 11.55 -27.05 -27.93
C PRO A 6 12.37 -25.84 -27.43
N GLU A 7 12.26 -24.68 -28.09
CA GLU A 7 12.92 -23.42 -27.71
C GLU A 7 12.48 -22.89 -26.34
N LEU A 8 11.35 -23.36 -25.82
CA LEU A 8 10.82 -23.00 -24.51
C LEU A 8 11.41 -23.86 -23.38
N ARG A 9 11.98 -25.03 -23.68
CA ARG A 9 12.50 -25.97 -22.66
C ARG A 9 13.58 -25.37 -21.76
N PRO A 10 14.59 -24.64 -22.26
CA PRO A 10 15.63 -24.05 -21.40
C PRO A 10 15.06 -23.04 -20.39
N VAL A 11 14.01 -22.30 -20.78
CA VAL A 11 13.34 -21.35 -19.88
C VAL A 11 12.42 -22.08 -18.92
N ALA A 12 11.72 -23.12 -19.36
CA ALA A 12 10.93 -23.98 -18.49
C ALA A 12 11.77 -24.63 -17.38
N GLU A 13 12.91 -25.21 -17.75
CA GLU A 13 13.86 -25.81 -16.81
C GLU A 13 14.41 -24.77 -15.82
N LYS A 14 14.86 -23.61 -16.32
CA LYS A 14 15.40 -22.53 -15.47
C LYS A 14 14.37 -21.97 -14.49
N THR A 15 13.09 -22.03 -14.85
CA THR A 15 11.99 -21.52 -14.03
C THR A 15 11.27 -22.63 -13.25
N GLY A 16 11.76 -23.87 -13.35
CA GLY A 16 11.25 -25.04 -12.64
C GLY A 16 9.83 -25.46 -13.04
N ILE A 17 9.43 -25.18 -14.28
CA ILE A 17 8.19 -25.67 -14.89
C ILE A 17 8.51 -26.99 -15.60
N SER A 18 7.88 -28.08 -15.16
CA SER A 18 8.08 -29.43 -15.70
C SER A 18 7.17 -29.73 -16.89
N SER A 19 5.97 -29.13 -16.92
CA SER A 19 5.01 -29.37 -17.99
C SER A 19 4.20 -28.13 -18.34
N VAL A 20 3.89 -27.97 -19.63
CA VAL A 20 2.90 -27.02 -20.14
C VAL A 20 2.07 -27.75 -21.19
N LYS A 21 0.83 -28.08 -20.86
CA LYS A 21 -0.11 -28.81 -21.70
C LYS A 21 -1.27 -27.90 -22.09
N GLU A 22 -1.58 -27.86 -23.38
CA GLU A 22 -2.81 -27.25 -23.85
C GLU A 22 -3.91 -28.30 -23.66
N ILE A 23 -4.92 -28.00 -22.84
CA ILE A 23 -5.96 -28.95 -22.46
C ILE A 23 -7.27 -28.68 -23.19
N TRP A 24 -7.54 -27.43 -23.58
CA TRP A 24 -8.79 -27.07 -24.25
C TRP A 24 -8.66 -25.74 -25.02
N GLU A 25 -9.60 -25.52 -25.94
CA GLU A 25 -9.77 -24.28 -26.70
C GLU A 25 -11.25 -23.89 -26.66
N ILE A 26 -11.55 -22.64 -26.31
CA ILE A 26 -12.88 -22.04 -26.40
C ILE A 26 -12.81 -20.77 -27.25
N PHE A 27 -13.91 -20.37 -27.88
CA PHE A 27 -13.97 -19.14 -28.67
C PHE A 27 -14.61 -18.01 -27.86
N VAL A 28 -13.94 -16.85 -27.86
CA VAL A 28 -14.43 -15.59 -27.31
C VAL A 28 -14.61 -14.66 -28.51
N GLY A 29 -15.86 -14.45 -28.92
CA GLY A 29 -16.17 -13.88 -30.23
C GLY A 29 -15.52 -14.67 -31.38
N MET A 30 -14.56 -14.05 -32.08
CA MET A 30 -13.80 -14.69 -33.18
C MET A 30 -12.38 -15.12 -32.79
N GLN A 31 -11.94 -14.86 -31.54
CA GLN A 31 -10.60 -15.18 -31.10
C GLN A 31 -10.59 -16.45 -30.23
N PRO A 32 -9.60 -17.34 -30.40
CA PRO A 32 -9.45 -18.50 -29.55
C PRO A 32 -8.87 -18.10 -28.19
N LEU A 33 -9.51 -18.58 -27.12
CA LEU A 33 -8.98 -18.61 -25.76
C LEU A 33 -8.53 -20.03 -25.45
N LEU A 34 -7.24 -20.18 -25.22
CA LEU A 34 -6.63 -21.47 -24.91
C LEU A 34 -6.56 -21.69 -23.40
N ILE A 35 -6.77 -22.94 -22.99
CA ILE A 35 -6.65 -23.36 -21.60
C ILE A 35 -5.39 -24.22 -21.47
N PHE A 36 -4.49 -23.79 -20.59
CA PHE A 36 -3.24 -24.47 -20.30
C PHE A 36 -3.22 -25.02 -18.88
N ASP A 37 -2.70 -26.24 -18.76
CA ASP A 37 -2.33 -26.90 -17.52
C ASP A 37 -0.79 -26.83 -17.39
N VAL A 38 -0.32 -26.25 -16.30
CA VAL A 38 1.10 -25.96 -16.07
C VAL A 38 1.55 -26.61 -14.77
N THR A 39 2.40 -27.62 -14.88
CA THR A 39 2.97 -28.33 -13.74
C THR A 39 4.30 -27.68 -13.34
N VAL A 40 4.40 -27.31 -12.06
CA VAL A 40 5.56 -26.70 -11.43
C VAL A 40 6.22 -27.71 -10.50
N ASN A 41 7.54 -27.76 -10.49
CA ASN A 41 8.27 -28.67 -9.61
C ASN A 41 8.11 -28.29 -8.13
N ASP A 42 7.99 -29.28 -7.24
CA ASP A 42 7.74 -29.09 -5.79
C ASP A 42 8.82 -28.30 -5.03
N HIS A 43 10.04 -28.23 -5.57
CA HIS A 43 11.14 -27.47 -4.96
C HIS A 43 11.05 -25.97 -5.25
N ILE A 44 10.16 -25.55 -6.16
CA ILE A 44 9.92 -24.16 -6.49
C ILE A 44 8.83 -23.64 -5.58
N MET A 45 9.07 -22.53 -4.91
CA MET A 45 7.98 -21.83 -4.22
C MET A 45 7.29 -20.89 -5.21
N MET A 46 6.09 -21.25 -5.69
CA MET A 46 5.36 -20.46 -6.69
C MET A 46 5.14 -19.00 -6.24
N ASN A 47 4.90 -18.76 -4.94
CA ASN A 47 4.81 -17.41 -4.34
C ASN A 47 6.03 -16.52 -4.62
N ARG A 48 7.24 -17.09 -4.72
CA ARG A 48 8.50 -16.37 -4.94
C ARG A 48 8.97 -16.38 -6.40
N ASN A 49 8.44 -17.27 -7.24
CA ASN A 49 8.88 -17.42 -8.64
C ASN A 49 7.98 -16.68 -9.66
N ARG A 50 7.51 -15.47 -9.34
CA ARG A 50 6.61 -14.71 -10.23
C ARG A 50 7.26 -14.37 -11.57
N VAL A 51 8.51 -13.92 -11.56
CA VAL A 51 9.27 -13.50 -12.75
C VAL A 51 9.53 -14.67 -13.69
N GLY A 52 9.91 -15.84 -13.14
CA GLY A 52 10.15 -17.04 -13.95
C GLY A 52 8.87 -17.51 -14.65
N VAL A 53 7.76 -17.58 -13.91
CA VAL A 53 6.45 -17.90 -14.47
C VAL A 53 6.05 -16.89 -15.54
N GLN A 54 6.21 -15.58 -15.28
CA GLN A 54 5.87 -14.53 -16.24
C GLN A 54 6.66 -14.61 -17.54
N ASN A 55 7.94 -14.99 -17.49
CA ASN A 55 8.76 -15.18 -18.68
C ASN A 55 8.25 -16.29 -19.60
N ILE A 56 7.72 -17.39 -19.03
CA ILE A 56 7.07 -18.43 -19.84
C ILE A 56 5.75 -17.91 -20.40
N VAL A 57 4.91 -17.30 -19.56
CA VAL A 57 3.61 -16.78 -19.98
C VAL A 57 3.77 -15.82 -21.16
N ARG A 58 4.69 -14.86 -21.10
CA ARG A 58 4.98 -13.93 -22.20
C ARG A 58 5.29 -14.64 -23.51
N ARG A 59 6.16 -15.67 -23.47
CA ARG A 59 6.52 -16.45 -24.67
C ARG A 59 5.36 -17.27 -25.23
N ILE A 60 4.43 -17.70 -24.38
CA ILE A 60 3.19 -18.35 -24.82
C ILE A 60 2.29 -17.30 -25.48
N MET A 61 2.08 -16.15 -24.82
CA MET A 61 1.24 -15.05 -25.28
C MET A 61 1.80 -14.30 -26.51
N ASP A 62 3.06 -14.52 -26.90
CA ASP A 62 3.55 -14.08 -28.22
C ASP A 62 2.79 -14.72 -29.38
N LYS A 63 2.19 -15.89 -29.15
CA LYS A 63 1.49 -16.68 -30.16
C LYS A 63 -0.04 -16.59 -30.04
N TYR A 64 -0.56 -16.04 -28.93
CA TYR A 64 -1.98 -16.09 -28.60
C TYR A 64 -2.47 -14.78 -27.96
N SER A 65 -3.73 -14.44 -28.20
CA SER A 65 -4.34 -13.22 -27.63
C SER A 65 -4.97 -13.44 -26.25
N TYR A 66 -5.50 -14.64 -26.00
CA TYR A 66 -6.20 -15.00 -24.77
C TYR A 66 -5.75 -16.36 -24.25
N ALA A 67 -5.52 -16.45 -22.95
CA ALA A 67 -5.25 -17.73 -22.31
C ALA A 67 -5.77 -17.79 -20.87
N PHE A 68 -6.31 -18.95 -20.50
CA PHE A 68 -6.42 -19.39 -19.12
C PHE A 68 -5.28 -20.35 -18.80
N MET A 69 -4.63 -20.15 -17.67
CA MET A 69 -3.51 -20.98 -17.25
C MET A 69 -3.70 -21.42 -15.80
N ILE A 70 -3.67 -22.73 -15.55
CA ILE A 70 -3.73 -23.30 -14.21
C ILE A 70 -2.32 -23.78 -13.87
N PHE A 71 -1.76 -23.25 -12.78
CA PHE A 71 -0.47 -23.66 -12.24
C PHE A 71 -0.69 -24.49 -10.98
N HIS A 72 -0.11 -25.68 -10.96
CA HIS A 72 -0.17 -26.60 -9.82
C HIS A 72 1.18 -27.28 -9.63
N TYR A 73 1.40 -27.85 -8.44
CA TYR A 73 2.59 -28.65 -8.16
C TYR A 73 2.46 -30.06 -8.73
N ASP A 74 3.59 -30.73 -8.93
CA ASP A 74 3.63 -32.14 -9.34
C ASP A 74 3.12 -33.05 -8.22
N ASN A 75 3.36 -32.67 -6.96
CA ASN A 75 2.82 -33.35 -5.78
C ASN A 75 1.60 -32.63 -5.19
N ASP A 76 0.46 -33.34 -5.19
CA ASP A 76 -0.86 -32.89 -4.72
C ASP A 76 -0.93 -32.53 -3.22
N MET A 77 0.13 -32.75 -2.44
CA MET A 77 0.14 -32.36 -1.02
C MET A 77 0.43 -30.87 -0.78
N GLN A 78 0.98 -30.14 -1.76
CA GLN A 78 1.13 -28.68 -1.68
C GLN A 78 -0.05 -27.98 -2.37
N TRP A 79 -0.92 -27.34 -1.59
CA TRP A 79 -2.15 -26.72 -2.08
C TRP A 79 -2.05 -25.19 -2.25
N ASP A 80 -1.08 -24.73 -3.04
CA ASP A 80 -0.98 -23.32 -3.46
C ASP A 80 -1.10 -23.21 -4.99
N TRP A 81 -2.28 -23.51 -5.52
CA TRP A 81 -2.55 -23.45 -6.95
C TRP A 81 -2.74 -22.00 -7.42
N ARG A 82 -2.59 -21.79 -8.72
CA ARG A 82 -2.86 -20.50 -9.34
C ARG A 82 -3.70 -20.65 -10.57
N PHE A 83 -4.65 -19.75 -10.72
CA PHE A 83 -5.35 -19.54 -11.97
C PHE A 83 -4.94 -18.19 -12.54
N SER A 84 -4.53 -18.13 -13.80
CA SER A 84 -4.17 -16.88 -14.47
C SER A 84 -4.99 -16.69 -15.74
N TYR A 85 -5.63 -15.53 -15.86
CA TYR A 85 -6.15 -15.03 -17.12
C TYR A 85 -5.13 -14.11 -17.77
N CYS A 86 -4.73 -14.40 -18.99
CA CYS A 86 -3.77 -13.63 -19.76
C CYS A 86 -4.44 -13.06 -21.00
N HIS A 87 -4.23 -11.77 -21.25
CA HIS A 87 -4.78 -11.06 -22.40
C HIS A 87 -3.73 -10.15 -23.06
N LYS A 88 -3.77 -10.07 -24.39
CA LYS A 88 -3.01 -9.12 -25.20
C LYS A 88 -3.99 -8.25 -26.00
N GLY A 89 -4.03 -6.95 -25.70
CA GLY A 89 -4.92 -5.99 -26.34
C GLY A 89 -4.79 -5.99 -27.86
N SER A 90 -5.92 -5.90 -28.55
CA SER A 90 -6.00 -5.96 -30.02
C SER A 90 -6.10 -4.57 -30.68
N LYS A 91 -6.23 -3.49 -29.89
CA LYS A 91 -6.34 -2.10 -30.40
C LYS A 91 -4.96 -1.45 -30.50
N GLU A 92 -4.72 -0.70 -31.58
CA GLU A 92 -3.46 0.07 -31.83
C GLU A 92 -3.10 1.08 -30.72
N SER A 93 -4.06 1.43 -29.85
CA SER A 93 -3.89 2.32 -28.69
C SER A 93 -3.58 1.60 -27.37
N GLU A 94 -3.66 0.27 -27.33
CA GLU A 94 -3.34 -0.55 -26.17
C GLU A 94 -1.94 -1.14 -26.34
N THR A 95 -1.16 -1.14 -25.25
CA THR A 95 0.24 -1.58 -25.23
C THR A 95 0.41 -2.97 -25.82
N THR A 96 1.47 -3.19 -26.60
CA THR A 96 1.87 -4.50 -27.17
C THR A 96 2.22 -5.57 -26.12
N GLU A 97 2.24 -5.21 -24.84
CA GLU A 97 2.55 -6.08 -23.70
C GLU A 97 1.31 -6.83 -23.20
N SER A 98 1.47 -8.14 -22.95
CA SER A 98 0.40 -8.99 -22.40
C SER A 98 0.15 -8.66 -20.92
N LYS A 99 -1.12 -8.45 -20.56
CA LYS A 99 -1.58 -8.33 -19.17
C LYS A 99 -1.91 -9.71 -18.61
N ARG A 100 -1.59 -9.93 -17.33
CA ARG A 100 -1.90 -11.16 -16.59
C ARG A 100 -2.65 -10.85 -15.28
N PHE A 101 -3.73 -11.57 -15.04
CA PHE A 101 -4.54 -11.50 -13.83
C PHE A 101 -4.52 -12.86 -13.12
N THR A 102 -3.89 -12.93 -11.95
CA THR A 102 -3.62 -14.18 -11.22
C THR A 102 -4.43 -14.29 -9.94
N PHE A 103 -5.20 -15.38 -9.79
CA PHE A 103 -5.90 -15.77 -8.58
C PHE A 103 -5.10 -16.87 -7.87
N LEU A 104 -4.90 -16.71 -6.56
CA LEU A 104 -4.37 -17.77 -5.72
C LEU A 104 -5.52 -18.66 -5.23
N LEU A 105 -5.33 -19.98 -5.32
CA LEU A 105 -6.33 -20.98 -4.97
C LEU A 105 -5.72 -21.99 -4.00
N GLY A 106 -6.48 -22.37 -2.97
CA GLY A 106 -6.02 -23.36 -1.98
C GLY A 106 -6.75 -23.25 -0.65
N PRO A 107 -6.52 -24.17 0.31
CA PRO A 107 -7.18 -24.22 1.62
C PRO A 107 -6.94 -22.97 2.46
N ARG A 108 -5.87 -22.22 2.17
CA ARG A 108 -5.47 -20.99 2.86
C ARG A 108 -5.88 -19.72 2.11
N GLN A 109 -6.60 -19.84 0.99
CA GLN A 109 -6.99 -18.73 0.11
C GLN A 109 -8.52 -18.69 -0.04
N SER A 110 -9.10 -17.50 -0.12
CA SER A 110 -10.50 -17.38 -0.54
C SER A 110 -10.60 -17.64 -2.04
N CYS A 111 -11.42 -18.63 -2.41
CA CYS A 111 -11.72 -18.91 -3.82
C CYS A 111 -13.02 -18.22 -4.29
N LEU A 112 -13.69 -17.46 -3.41
CA LEU A 112 -15.04 -16.95 -3.66
C LEU A 112 -15.08 -15.99 -4.85
N THR A 113 -14.11 -15.08 -4.95
CA THR A 113 -14.03 -14.11 -6.06
C THR A 113 -13.89 -14.83 -7.40
N ALA A 114 -12.93 -15.76 -7.51
CA ALA A 114 -12.72 -16.53 -8.74
C ALA A 114 -13.98 -17.32 -9.12
N ALA A 115 -14.56 -18.04 -8.16
CA ALA A 115 -15.78 -18.81 -8.37
C ALA A 115 -16.96 -17.93 -8.80
N SER A 116 -17.18 -16.80 -8.13
CA SER A 116 -18.25 -15.86 -8.47
C SER A 116 -18.09 -15.28 -9.87
N ASN A 117 -16.85 -14.99 -10.29
CA ASN A 117 -16.59 -14.46 -11.62
C ASN A 117 -16.91 -15.50 -12.71
N PHE A 118 -16.53 -16.76 -12.51
CA PHE A 118 -16.95 -17.84 -13.42
C PHE A 118 -18.46 -18.06 -13.43
N MET A 119 -19.15 -18.01 -12.27
CA MET A 119 -20.60 -18.12 -12.20
C MET A 119 -21.32 -16.96 -12.92
N LYS A 120 -20.79 -15.73 -12.81
CA LYS A 120 -21.31 -14.56 -13.54
C LYS A 120 -21.20 -14.76 -15.05
N LEU A 121 -20.07 -15.30 -15.53
CA LEU A 121 -19.86 -15.63 -16.94
C LEU A 121 -20.83 -16.73 -17.41
N GLU A 122 -21.00 -17.79 -16.61
CA GLU A 122 -21.95 -18.88 -16.90
C GLU A 122 -23.41 -18.38 -16.99
N ALA A 123 -23.81 -17.54 -16.05
CA ALA A 123 -25.17 -17.02 -15.95
C ALA A 123 -25.57 -16.08 -17.10
N LYS A 124 -24.61 -15.55 -17.87
CA LYS A 124 -24.89 -14.69 -19.03
C LYS A 124 -25.67 -15.45 -20.12
N HIS A 125 -25.62 -16.79 -20.14
CA HIS A 125 -26.34 -17.65 -21.07
C HIS A 125 -26.30 -17.12 -22.53
N GLY A 126 -25.08 -16.94 -23.07
CA GLY A 126 -24.83 -16.40 -24.41
C GLY A 126 -23.34 -16.35 -24.73
N ASP A 127 -22.97 -15.75 -25.86
CA ASP A 127 -21.55 -15.58 -26.24
C ASP A 127 -20.83 -14.68 -25.24
N ILE A 128 -19.67 -15.15 -24.77
CA ILE A 128 -18.76 -14.38 -23.92
C ILE A 128 -17.93 -13.48 -24.83
N SER A 129 -17.92 -12.17 -24.55
CA SER A 129 -17.08 -11.20 -25.25
C SER A 129 -15.82 -10.87 -24.46
N ASP A 130 -14.86 -10.23 -25.13
CA ASP A 130 -13.60 -9.77 -24.53
C ASP A 130 -13.85 -8.87 -23.30
N ASP A 131 -14.76 -7.91 -23.42
CA ASP A 131 -15.17 -7.02 -22.32
C ASP A 131 -15.74 -7.77 -21.10
N ASP A 132 -16.37 -8.93 -21.30
CA ASP A 132 -16.90 -9.73 -20.18
C ASP A 132 -15.76 -10.37 -19.39
N LEU A 133 -14.76 -10.90 -20.09
CA LEU A 133 -13.59 -11.51 -19.48
C LEU A 133 -12.73 -10.45 -18.76
N GLU A 134 -12.52 -9.29 -19.38
CA GLU A 134 -11.84 -8.18 -18.73
C GLU A 134 -12.60 -7.71 -17.48
N THR A 135 -13.92 -7.57 -17.56
CA THR A 135 -14.73 -7.20 -16.39
C THR A 135 -14.69 -8.29 -15.32
N ALA A 136 -14.73 -9.57 -15.70
CA ALA A 136 -14.74 -10.69 -14.75
C ALA A 136 -13.39 -10.88 -14.06
N PHE A 137 -12.27 -10.58 -14.71
CA PHE A 137 -10.94 -10.88 -14.16
C PHE A 137 -10.07 -9.65 -13.85
N SER A 138 -10.54 -8.43 -14.14
CA SER A 138 -9.80 -7.21 -13.82
C SER A 138 -9.77 -6.91 -12.31
N VAL A 139 -8.63 -6.40 -11.87
CA VAL A 139 -8.49 -5.84 -10.51
C VAL A 139 -9.42 -4.66 -10.31
N GLU A 140 -9.60 -3.80 -11.32
CA GLU A 140 -10.46 -2.62 -11.20
C GLU A 140 -11.92 -2.96 -10.87
N ALA A 141 -12.50 -3.96 -11.54
CA ALA A 141 -13.86 -4.39 -11.23
C ALA A 141 -13.97 -4.92 -9.79
N LEU A 142 -12.98 -5.72 -9.36
CA LEU A 142 -12.89 -6.19 -7.97
C LEU A 142 -12.80 -5.02 -6.99
N SER A 143 -11.99 -4.02 -7.30
CA SER A 143 -11.78 -2.83 -6.48
C SER A 143 -13.04 -2.01 -6.30
N ASN A 144 -13.76 -1.78 -7.38
CA ASN A 144 -15.02 -1.05 -7.33
C ASN A 144 -16.07 -1.83 -6.52
N GLU A 145 -16.17 -3.14 -6.74
CA GLU A 145 -17.10 -4.00 -5.98
C GLU A 145 -16.77 -4.01 -4.48
N PHE A 146 -15.49 -4.19 -4.12
CA PHE A 146 -15.03 -4.15 -2.74
C PHE A 146 -15.31 -2.79 -2.11
N PHE A 147 -14.97 -1.70 -2.82
CA PHE A 147 -15.18 -0.35 -2.34
C PHE A 147 -16.66 -0.07 -2.04
N ASP A 148 -17.56 -0.38 -2.97
CA ASP A 148 -18.99 -0.14 -2.77
C ASP A 148 -19.54 -0.92 -1.57
N LYS A 149 -19.07 -2.16 -1.36
CA LYS A 149 -19.45 -2.98 -0.21
C LYS A 149 -18.82 -2.49 1.10
N TYR A 150 -17.58 -2.03 1.09
CA TYR A 150 -16.90 -1.48 2.25
C TYR A 150 -17.51 -0.13 2.66
N LYS A 151 -17.79 0.75 1.68
CA LYS A 151 -18.43 2.04 1.89
C LYS A 151 -19.79 1.91 2.59
N LYS A 152 -20.62 0.95 2.18
CA LYS A 152 -21.91 0.69 2.84
C LYS A 152 -21.75 0.36 4.33
N ARG A 153 -20.71 -0.40 4.68
CA ARG A 153 -20.39 -0.73 6.09
C ARG A 153 -19.91 0.51 6.82
N TYR A 154 -18.99 1.27 6.24
CA TYR A 154 -18.57 2.56 6.77
C TYR A 154 -19.77 3.50 7.05
N GLU A 155 -20.68 3.67 6.09
CA GLU A 155 -21.89 4.49 6.26
C GLU A 155 -22.80 3.96 7.37
N LYS A 156 -22.85 2.64 7.58
CA LYS A 156 -23.59 2.01 8.67
C LYS A 156 -23.03 2.44 10.04
N PHE A 157 -21.71 2.39 10.23
CA PHE A 157 -21.05 2.85 11.47
C PHE A 157 -21.24 4.35 11.69
N VAL A 158 -21.06 5.18 10.66
CA VAL A 158 -21.25 6.64 10.76
C VAL A 158 -22.71 6.97 11.11
N SER A 159 -23.68 6.40 10.39
CA SER A 159 -25.10 6.68 10.61
C SER A 159 -25.64 6.09 11.92
N TYR A 160 -24.98 5.09 12.50
CA TYR A 160 -25.28 4.63 13.85
C TYR A 160 -25.02 5.72 14.89
N ILE A 161 -23.95 6.51 14.71
CA ILE A 161 -23.62 7.62 15.61
C ILE A 161 -24.40 8.87 15.21
N THR A 162 -24.22 9.38 13.99
CA THR A 162 -24.75 10.69 13.57
C THR A 162 -26.23 10.68 13.20
N GLY A 163 -26.79 9.51 12.87
CA GLY A 163 -28.09 9.38 12.23
C GLY A 163 -28.10 9.73 10.74
N LYS A 164 -26.96 10.15 10.18
CA LYS A 164 -26.84 10.69 8.82
C LYS A 164 -25.92 9.86 7.94
N ALA A 165 -26.19 9.88 6.65
CA ALA A 165 -25.30 9.35 5.62
C ALA A 165 -25.40 10.19 4.34
N TYR A 166 -24.37 10.12 3.50
CA TYR A 166 -24.38 10.76 2.19
C TYR A 166 -25.11 9.88 1.17
N VAL A 167 -26.28 10.32 0.74
CA VAL A 167 -27.09 9.60 -0.25
C VAL A 167 -26.95 10.29 -1.59
N LYS A 168 -26.77 9.49 -2.65
CA LYS A 168 -26.78 10.00 -4.02
C LYS A 168 -28.16 10.57 -4.36
N SER A 169 -28.22 11.86 -4.68
CA SER A 169 -29.43 12.58 -5.06
C SER A 169 -29.18 13.26 -6.41
N GLY A 170 -29.52 12.56 -7.50
CA GLY A 170 -29.14 12.98 -8.86
C GLY A 170 -27.64 12.77 -9.11
N SER A 171 -26.93 13.83 -9.53
CA SER A 171 -25.48 13.82 -9.78
C SER A 171 -24.61 14.13 -8.55
N LYS A 172 -25.22 14.55 -7.43
CA LYS A 172 -24.51 14.95 -6.20
C LYS A 172 -24.82 14.00 -5.04
N TYR A 173 -23.88 13.86 -4.13
CA TYR A 173 -24.11 13.25 -2.83
C TYR A 173 -24.58 14.32 -1.86
N VAL A 174 -25.65 14.04 -1.12
CA VAL A 174 -26.23 14.96 -0.15
C VAL A 174 -26.38 14.23 1.16
N GLU A 175 -25.94 14.87 2.24
CA GLU A 175 -26.14 14.36 3.59
C GLU A 175 -27.64 14.34 3.91
N LYS A 176 -28.14 13.18 4.34
CA LYS A 176 -29.53 12.98 4.76
C LYS A 176 -29.57 12.20 6.06
N VAL A 177 -30.59 12.47 6.86
CA VAL A 177 -30.93 11.60 8.00
C VAL A 177 -31.44 10.29 7.44
N VAL A 178 -30.73 9.21 7.74
CA VAL A 178 -31.05 7.85 7.28
C VAL A 178 -31.34 6.90 8.44
N ASN A 179 -30.97 7.28 9.67
CA ASN A 179 -31.21 6.51 10.87
C ASN A 179 -31.72 7.44 11.99
N THR A 180 -32.98 7.25 12.39
CA THR A 180 -33.61 8.02 13.48
C THR A 180 -33.38 7.40 14.86
N GLU A 181 -32.88 6.17 14.91
CA GLU A 181 -32.56 5.41 16.12
C GLU A 181 -31.05 5.42 16.41
N ASN A 182 -30.36 6.49 15.98
CA ASN A 182 -28.94 6.67 16.21
C ASN A 182 -28.61 6.85 17.71
N ASP A 183 -27.38 6.53 18.09
CA ASP A 183 -26.89 6.75 19.46
C ASP A 183 -26.60 8.24 19.69
N LYS A 184 -27.62 8.94 20.18
CA LYS A 184 -27.55 10.37 20.51
C LYS A 184 -26.57 10.68 21.63
N THR A 185 -26.32 9.73 22.54
CA THR A 185 -25.37 9.91 23.64
C THR A 185 -23.95 9.87 23.09
N LEU A 186 -23.64 8.88 22.26
CA LEU A 186 -22.35 8.76 21.61
C LEU A 186 -22.09 9.95 20.68
N TYR A 187 -23.08 10.37 19.89
CA TYR A 187 -22.95 11.56 19.03
C TYR A 187 -22.65 12.84 19.83
N ALA A 188 -23.29 13.01 20.99
CA ALA A 188 -23.02 14.13 21.88
C ALA A 188 -21.59 14.06 22.48
N ALA A 189 -21.06 12.87 22.74
CA ALA A 189 -19.68 12.69 23.21
C ALA A 189 -18.64 13.12 22.16
N PHE A 190 -18.95 12.93 20.87
CA PHE A 190 -18.19 13.51 19.76
C PHE A 190 -18.43 15.02 19.55
N GLY A 191 -19.20 15.67 20.40
CA GLY A 191 -19.51 17.10 20.30
C GLY A 191 -20.54 17.45 19.23
N ASN A 192 -21.33 16.46 18.77
CA ASN A 192 -22.24 16.60 17.63
C ASN A 192 -21.54 17.07 16.34
N ASP A 193 -20.29 16.64 16.15
CA ASP A 193 -19.48 16.97 14.98
C ASP A 193 -19.45 15.78 14.01
N ASP A 194 -20.19 15.90 12.90
CA ASP A 194 -20.26 14.86 11.88
C ASP A 194 -18.88 14.56 11.27
N LYS A 195 -18.02 15.57 11.13
CA LYS A 195 -16.68 15.37 10.57
C LYS A 195 -15.81 14.56 11.53
N ARG A 196 -15.81 14.92 12.82
CA ARG A 196 -15.05 14.20 13.85
C ARG A 196 -15.47 12.72 13.92
N VAL A 197 -16.77 12.45 13.87
CA VAL A 197 -17.30 11.07 13.82
C VAL A 197 -16.84 10.32 12.57
N ARG A 198 -16.91 10.96 11.39
CA ARG A 198 -16.42 10.36 10.14
C ARG A 198 -14.94 10.03 10.21
N ASP A 199 -14.12 10.94 10.72
CA ASP A 199 -12.67 10.76 10.85
C ASP A 199 -12.34 9.62 11.85
N TYR A 200 -13.06 9.54 12.97
CA TYR A 200 -12.97 8.44 13.93
C TYR A 200 -13.32 7.07 13.31
N VAL A 201 -14.48 6.96 12.64
CA VAL A 201 -14.92 5.71 12.01
C VAL A 201 -13.98 5.31 10.87
N LYS A 202 -13.46 6.28 10.10
CA LYS A 202 -12.43 6.03 9.07
C LYS A 202 -11.18 5.41 9.67
N ARG A 203 -10.67 5.97 10.77
CA ARG A 203 -9.49 5.45 11.46
C ARG A 203 -9.74 4.05 12.02
N LEU A 204 -10.87 3.83 12.69
CA LEU A 204 -11.24 2.54 13.26
C LEU A 204 -11.28 1.43 12.18
N LEU A 205 -12.06 1.64 11.12
CA LEU A 205 -12.17 0.67 10.04
C LEU A 205 -10.83 0.52 9.30
N GLY A 206 -10.04 1.59 9.21
CA GLY A 206 -8.67 1.56 8.68
C GLY A 206 -7.70 0.70 9.48
N ARG A 207 -7.74 0.77 10.82
CA ARG A 207 -6.98 -0.13 11.71
C ARG A 207 -7.35 -1.60 11.47
N ILE A 208 -8.64 -1.91 11.40
CA ILE A 208 -9.13 -3.28 11.13
C ILE A 208 -8.67 -3.75 9.76
N LEU A 209 -8.80 -2.91 8.73
CA LEU A 209 -8.39 -3.23 7.38
C LEU A 209 -6.88 -3.45 7.26
N PHE A 210 -6.08 -2.64 7.94
CA PHE A 210 -4.63 -2.83 8.00
C PHE A 210 -4.24 -4.17 8.63
N LEU A 211 -4.89 -4.56 9.73
CA LEU A 211 -4.64 -5.88 10.35
C LEU A 211 -5.02 -7.04 9.43
N HIS A 212 -5.98 -6.86 8.51
CA HIS A 212 -6.25 -7.86 7.47
C HIS A 212 -5.12 -8.02 6.46
N PHE A 213 -4.31 -6.98 6.20
CA PHE A 213 -3.08 -7.14 5.43
C PHE A 213 -2.00 -7.83 6.25
N VAL A 214 -1.81 -7.42 7.51
CA VAL A 214 -0.76 -7.97 8.38
C VAL A 214 -0.99 -9.47 8.66
N GLN A 215 -2.23 -9.92 8.90
CA GLN A 215 -2.50 -11.35 9.13
C GLN A 215 -2.10 -12.23 7.94
N LYS A 216 -2.05 -11.70 6.71
CA LYS A 216 -1.59 -12.50 5.54
C LYS A 216 -0.11 -12.80 5.56
N LYS A 217 0.68 -12.12 6.39
CA LYS A 217 2.06 -12.50 6.71
C LYS A 217 2.16 -13.65 7.70
N GLY A 218 1.06 -14.05 8.35
CA GLY A 218 1.09 -15.00 9.46
C GLY A 218 1.72 -14.42 10.73
N TRP A 219 1.77 -13.09 10.85
CA TRP A 219 2.28 -12.42 12.04
C TRP A 219 1.24 -12.22 13.12
N LEU A 220 -0.04 -12.50 12.86
CA LEU A 220 -1.09 -12.41 13.88
C LEU A 220 -1.50 -13.81 14.34
N GLY A 221 -1.75 -13.95 15.63
CA GLY A 221 -2.23 -15.20 16.22
C GLY A 221 -1.23 -16.35 16.22
N LEU A 222 0.07 -16.05 16.27
CA LEU A 222 1.12 -17.06 16.30
C LEU A 222 1.23 -17.67 17.71
N PRO A 223 1.17 -19.01 17.88
CA PRO A 223 1.30 -19.66 19.18
C PRO A 223 2.66 -19.43 19.85
N ASP A 224 2.68 -19.46 21.18
CA ASP A 224 3.91 -19.35 21.98
C ASP A 224 4.94 -20.44 21.58
N GLY A 225 6.20 -20.03 21.47
CA GLY A 225 7.32 -20.88 21.07
C GLY A 225 7.49 -21.09 19.55
N GLU A 226 6.62 -20.53 18.71
CA GLU A 226 6.79 -20.57 17.25
C GLU A 226 7.57 -19.35 16.73
N ALA A 227 8.37 -19.56 15.70
CA ALA A 227 9.08 -18.46 15.02
C ALA A 227 8.13 -17.68 14.09
N TRP A 228 8.37 -16.38 13.91
CA TRP A 228 7.56 -15.50 13.05
C TRP A 228 7.46 -15.98 11.59
N ASP A 229 8.48 -16.65 11.07
CA ASP A 229 8.54 -17.18 9.70
C ASP A 229 8.07 -18.64 9.58
N SER A 230 7.52 -19.22 10.65
CA SER A 230 7.03 -20.60 10.69
C SER A 230 5.77 -20.86 9.85
N ASN A 231 5.12 -19.81 9.33
CA ASN A 231 3.82 -19.86 8.63
C ASN A 231 2.67 -20.46 9.46
N LYS A 232 2.81 -20.52 10.79
CA LYS A 232 1.80 -21.05 11.72
C LYS A 232 0.88 -19.99 12.33
N GLY A 233 1.13 -18.71 12.07
CA GLY A 233 0.16 -17.67 12.43
C GLY A 233 -1.14 -17.79 11.66
N ASP A 234 -2.16 -17.14 12.20
CA ASP A 234 -3.52 -17.23 11.72
C ASP A 234 -3.77 -16.23 10.58
N LEU A 235 -4.02 -16.74 9.37
CA LEU A 235 -4.29 -15.93 8.19
C LEU A 235 -5.71 -15.36 8.16
N ASP A 236 -6.55 -15.76 9.12
CA ASP A 236 -7.92 -15.29 9.34
C ASP A 236 -8.14 -14.83 10.80
N PHE A 237 -7.06 -14.37 11.44
CA PHE A 237 -7.01 -14.01 12.86
C PHE A 237 -8.17 -13.10 13.29
N MET A 238 -8.41 -12.00 12.56
CA MET A 238 -9.42 -11.01 12.95
C MET A 238 -10.84 -11.58 12.96
N LYS A 239 -11.19 -12.39 11.95
CA LYS A 239 -12.49 -13.05 11.88
C LYS A 239 -12.66 -14.07 13.00
N ARG A 240 -11.64 -14.93 13.20
CA ARG A 240 -11.67 -15.95 14.25
C ARG A 240 -11.68 -15.34 15.65
N LEU A 241 -11.01 -14.21 15.85
CA LEU A 241 -11.04 -13.45 17.10
C LEU A 241 -12.47 -13.04 17.45
N TYR A 242 -13.26 -12.60 16.48
CA TYR A 242 -14.68 -12.29 16.69
C TYR A 242 -15.55 -13.54 16.87
N ASP A 243 -15.39 -14.55 16.01
CA ASP A 243 -16.20 -15.77 16.02
C ASP A 243 -16.02 -16.58 17.32
N ASN A 244 -14.87 -16.47 17.99
CA ASN A 244 -14.58 -17.16 19.24
C ASN A 244 -14.72 -16.27 20.49
N ALA A 245 -15.00 -14.98 20.34
CA ALA A 245 -15.29 -14.09 21.46
C ALA A 245 -16.58 -14.52 22.18
N SER A 246 -16.65 -14.31 23.50
CA SER A 246 -17.87 -14.58 24.26
C SER A 246 -19.03 -13.67 23.80
N PRO A 247 -20.30 -14.02 24.06
CA PRO A 247 -21.42 -13.14 23.73
C PRO A 247 -21.27 -11.72 24.30
N GLU A 248 -20.77 -11.59 25.53
CA GLU A 248 -20.52 -10.30 26.17
C GLU A 248 -19.39 -9.52 25.47
N GLN A 249 -18.33 -10.21 25.04
CA GLN A 249 -17.25 -9.61 24.26
C GLN A 249 -17.73 -9.19 22.87
N GLN A 250 -18.61 -9.97 22.22
CA GLN A 250 -19.17 -9.58 20.91
C GLN A 250 -20.07 -8.35 21.01
N ASP A 251 -20.84 -8.21 22.08
CA ASP A 251 -21.67 -7.05 22.36
C ASP A 251 -20.86 -5.78 22.72
N ASP A 252 -19.56 -5.92 23.02
CA ASP A 252 -18.64 -4.85 23.37
C ASP A 252 -17.30 -4.96 22.61
N PHE A 253 -17.35 -5.47 21.38
CA PHE A 253 -16.15 -5.97 20.69
C PHE A 253 -15.06 -4.93 20.47
N LEU A 254 -15.45 -3.67 20.29
CA LEU A 254 -14.50 -2.57 20.13
C LEU A 254 -13.68 -2.37 21.41
N ASP A 255 -14.33 -1.98 22.51
CA ASP A 255 -13.65 -1.62 23.74
C ASP A 255 -13.07 -2.84 24.48
N ALA A 256 -13.74 -4.00 24.42
CA ALA A 256 -13.35 -5.20 25.14
C ALA A 256 -12.25 -6.02 24.44
N VAL A 257 -12.11 -5.90 23.11
CA VAL A 257 -11.21 -6.75 22.31
C VAL A 257 -10.29 -5.94 21.39
N LEU A 258 -10.84 -5.06 20.55
CA LEU A 258 -10.05 -4.34 19.53
C LEU A 258 -9.16 -3.25 20.11
N GLU A 259 -9.66 -2.39 21.01
CA GLU A 259 -8.86 -1.32 21.64
C GLU A 259 -7.66 -1.87 22.43
N PRO A 260 -7.81 -2.93 23.25
CA PRO A 260 -6.67 -3.62 23.87
C PRO A 260 -5.68 -4.19 22.84
N LEU A 261 -6.18 -4.76 21.73
CA LEU A 261 -5.33 -5.28 20.66
C LEU A 261 -4.57 -4.14 19.95
N PHE A 262 -5.21 -3.02 19.66
CA PHE A 262 -4.57 -1.83 19.07
C PHE A 262 -3.48 -1.28 19.98
N THR A 263 -3.79 -1.18 21.28
CA THR A 263 -2.81 -0.81 22.31
C THR A 263 -1.63 -1.78 22.32
N ALA A 264 -1.89 -3.08 22.16
CA ALA A 264 -0.84 -4.06 22.05
C ALA A 264 0.01 -3.81 20.77
N ILE A 265 -0.59 -3.61 19.62
CA ILE A 265 0.17 -3.34 18.40
C ILE A 265 1.04 -2.07 18.51
N ASP A 266 0.63 -1.11 19.35
CA ASP A 266 1.36 0.13 19.63
C ASP A 266 2.32 0.08 20.85
N THR A 267 2.38 -1.03 21.59
CA THR A 267 3.24 -1.13 22.78
C THR A 267 4.42 -2.05 22.53
N ASN A 268 5.65 -1.57 22.74
CA ASN A 268 6.83 -2.42 22.71
C ASN A 268 6.77 -3.45 23.86
N ARG A 269 6.74 -4.74 23.49
CA ARG A 269 6.69 -5.90 24.39
C ARG A 269 7.88 -6.84 24.18
N SER A 270 9.03 -6.33 23.73
CA SER A 270 10.24 -7.13 23.51
C SER A 270 10.61 -7.98 24.73
N ASP A 271 10.38 -7.45 25.93
CA ASP A 271 10.74 -8.08 27.21
C ASP A 271 9.92 -9.34 27.52
N ASN A 272 8.75 -9.50 26.89
CA ASN A 272 7.89 -10.68 27.01
C ASN A 272 7.72 -11.39 25.66
N SER A 273 8.73 -11.33 24.80
CA SER A 273 8.74 -11.96 23.48
C SER A 273 7.54 -11.55 22.60
N TYR A 274 6.95 -10.37 22.81
CA TYR A 274 5.74 -9.91 22.12
C TYR A 274 4.47 -10.76 22.36
N LEU A 275 4.42 -11.51 23.45
CA LEU A 275 3.20 -12.22 23.87
C LEU A 275 2.14 -11.23 24.37
N TYR A 276 0.90 -11.45 23.93
CA TYR A 276 -0.28 -10.69 24.30
C TYR A 276 -1.45 -11.62 24.60
N ASP A 277 -2.08 -11.44 25.76
CA ASP A 277 -3.30 -12.16 26.12
C ASP A 277 -4.50 -11.50 25.44
N THR A 278 -4.98 -12.15 24.38
CA THR A 278 -6.13 -11.69 23.58
C THR A 278 -7.46 -11.71 24.33
N LYS A 279 -7.53 -12.33 25.52
CA LYS A 279 -8.77 -12.60 26.27
C LYS A 279 -9.79 -13.50 25.55
N VAL A 280 -9.46 -13.94 24.34
CA VAL A 280 -10.29 -14.85 23.51
C VAL A 280 -9.57 -16.18 23.33
N PHE A 281 -8.32 -16.14 22.86
CA PHE A 281 -7.48 -17.31 22.62
C PHE A 281 -6.37 -17.50 23.66
N GLY A 282 -6.32 -16.63 24.68
CA GLY A 282 -5.19 -16.56 25.61
C GLY A 282 -3.99 -15.83 24.99
N CYS A 283 -2.79 -16.19 25.46
CA CYS A 283 -1.52 -15.59 25.07
C CYS A 283 -1.08 -16.04 23.68
N LEU A 284 -0.92 -15.09 22.76
CA LEU A 284 -0.39 -15.29 21.41
C LEU A 284 0.63 -14.20 21.10
N HIS A 285 1.51 -14.45 20.15
CA HIS A 285 2.39 -13.42 19.63
C HIS A 285 1.59 -12.41 18.78
N VAL A 286 1.76 -11.12 19.12
CA VAL A 286 1.20 -9.98 18.39
C VAL A 286 2.31 -8.95 18.19
N PRO A 287 2.62 -8.55 16.94
CA PRO A 287 3.75 -7.72 16.62
C PRO A 287 3.57 -6.31 17.18
N TYR A 288 4.71 -5.65 17.46
CA TYR A 288 4.75 -4.23 17.75
C TYR A 288 5.09 -3.47 16.46
N LEU A 289 4.22 -2.57 16.04
CA LEU A 289 4.31 -1.86 14.75
C LEU A 289 4.53 -0.34 14.90
N ASN A 290 4.76 0.18 16.12
CA ASN A 290 5.22 1.56 16.39
C ASN A 290 4.31 2.73 15.92
N GLY A 291 3.34 3.11 16.76
CA GLY A 291 2.66 4.40 16.71
C GLY A 291 1.70 4.56 15.55
N GLY A 292 1.79 5.70 14.87
CA GLY A 292 1.14 5.90 13.59
C GLY A 292 -0.36 5.66 13.62
N LEU A 293 -0.85 4.71 12.81
CA LEU A 293 -2.27 4.38 12.71
C LEU A 293 -2.87 3.90 14.04
N PHE A 294 -2.08 3.22 14.88
CA PHE A 294 -2.53 2.64 16.14
C PHE A 294 -2.31 3.54 17.35
N GLU A 295 -1.68 4.70 17.14
CA GLU A 295 -1.51 5.70 18.19
C GLU A 295 -2.89 6.15 18.67
N ARG A 296 -3.06 6.10 20.00
CA ARG A 296 -4.33 6.47 20.63
C ARG A 296 -4.48 7.99 20.71
N ASP A 297 -5.70 8.45 20.48
CA ASP A 297 -6.06 9.85 20.73
C ASP A 297 -7.31 10.00 21.60
N ALA A 298 -7.71 11.25 21.84
CA ALA A 298 -8.86 11.57 22.69
C ALA A 298 -10.19 10.99 22.21
N ASP A 299 -10.31 10.66 20.91
CA ASP A 299 -11.52 10.05 20.37
C ASP A 299 -11.58 8.55 20.69
N ASP A 300 -10.42 7.89 20.83
CA ASP A 300 -10.31 6.48 21.26
C ASP A 300 -10.58 6.28 22.77
N GLU A 301 -10.73 7.37 23.52
CA GLU A 301 -11.13 7.32 24.94
C GLU A 301 -12.66 7.38 25.13
N ILE A 302 -13.41 7.69 24.07
CA ILE A 302 -14.87 7.75 24.12
C ILE A 302 -15.43 6.32 24.07
N PRO A 303 -16.09 5.82 25.15
CA PRO A 303 -16.64 4.47 25.17
C PRO A 303 -17.63 4.27 24.02
N SER A 304 -17.31 3.36 23.11
CA SER A 304 -17.98 3.24 21.82
C SER A 304 -18.52 1.83 21.64
N ARG A 305 -19.83 1.66 21.82
CA ARG A 305 -20.51 0.37 21.65
C ARG A 305 -21.29 0.35 20.35
N PHE A 306 -20.94 -0.59 19.47
CA PHE A 306 -21.68 -0.85 18.24
C PHE A 306 -22.45 -2.16 18.35
N PRO A 307 -23.60 -2.32 17.66
CA PRO A 307 -24.29 -3.60 17.60
C PRO A 307 -23.36 -4.68 17.03
N LYS A 308 -23.34 -5.86 17.65
CA LYS A 308 -22.40 -6.95 17.29
C LYS A 308 -22.45 -7.35 15.82
N GLU A 309 -23.63 -7.24 15.20
CA GLU A 309 -23.84 -7.56 13.77
C GLU A 309 -23.01 -6.67 12.83
N TYR A 310 -22.55 -5.51 13.30
CA TYR A 310 -21.74 -4.59 12.51
C TYR A 310 -20.31 -5.12 12.34
N PHE A 311 -19.70 -5.59 13.42
CA PHE A 311 -18.38 -6.24 13.35
C PHE A 311 -18.46 -7.62 12.69
N ALA A 312 -19.50 -8.40 12.98
CA ALA A 312 -19.74 -9.67 12.28
C ALA A 312 -19.80 -9.48 10.76
N ASP A 313 -20.63 -8.54 10.28
CA ASP A 313 -20.78 -8.27 8.84
C ASP A 313 -19.52 -7.67 8.21
N LEU A 314 -18.75 -6.85 8.95
CA LEU A 314 -17.49 -6.30 8.46
C LEU A 314 -16.42 -7.38 8.31
N LEU A 315 -16.21 -8.20 9.33
CA LEU A 315 -15.16 -9.22 9.34
C LEU A 315 -15.46 -10.38 8.40
N GLU A 316 -16.73 -10.80 8.31
CA GLU A 316 -17.18 -11.77 7.33
C GLU A 316 -16.94 -11.25 5.91
N PHE A 317 -17.31 -10.00 5.63
CA PHE A 317 -17.03 -9.36 4.35
C PHE A 317 -15.54 -9.34 4.01
N LEU A 318 -14.68 -8.93 4.95
CA LEU A 318 -13.24 -8.87 4.69
C LEU A 318 -12.66 -10.28 4.46
N SER A 319 -13.09 -11.30 5.21
CA SER A 319 -12.62 -12.68 5.03
C SER A 319 -12.96 -13.29 3.66
N GLN A 320 -13.97 -12.76 2.97
CA GLN A 320 -14.37 -13.23 1.65
C GLN A 320 -13.40 -12.81 0.54
N TYR A 321 -12.53 -11.82 0.78
CA TYR A 321 -11.58 -11.32 -0.19
C TYR A 321 -10.16 -11.80 0.11
N ASN A 322 -9.38 -12.05 -0.95
CA ASN A 322 -7.94 -12.24 -0.81
C ASN A 322 -7.27 -10.89 -0.68
N PHE A 323 -6.43 -10.74 0.34
CA PHE A 323 -5.59 -9.56 0.55
C PHE A 323 -4.18 -9.86 0.07
N THR A 324 -3.60 -8.92 -0.66
CA THR A 324 -2.21 -8.97 -1.11
C THR A 324 -1.46 -7.85 -0.45
N VAL A 325 -0.32 -8.15 0.17
CA VAL A 325 0.54 -7.11 0.73
C VAL A 325 1.30 -6.36 -0.36
N ASP A 326 1.46 -6.98 -1.53
CA ASP A 326 2.19 -6.43 -2.67
C ASP A 326 1.27 -5.59 -3.58
N GLU A 327 1.77 -4.46 -4.09
CA GLU A 327 1.06 -3.61 -5.04
C GLU A 327 1.14 -4.21 -6.45
N ASN A 328 0.02 -4.24 -7.16
CA ASN A 328 -0.07 -4.87 -8.48
C ASN A 328 0.74 -4.12 -9.55
N ASP A 329 1.52 -4.87 -10.35
CA ASP A 329 2.20 -4.35 -11.52
C ASP A 329 1.20 -4.10 -12.67
N PRO A 330 1.38 -3.07 -13.52
CA PRO A 330 0.47 -2.81 -14.65
C PRO A 330 0.28 -4.00 -15.61
N ASN A 331 1.30 -4.86 -15.74
CA ASN A 331 1.30 -5.99 -16.65
C ASN A 331 1.11 -7.35 -15.95
N ASP A 332 1.31 -7.41 -14.63
CA ASP A 332 1.19 -8.62 -13.83
C ASP A 332 0.50 -8.32 -12.51
N ALA A 333 -0.81 -8.58 -12.47
CA ALA A 333 -1.65 -8.30 -11.34
C ALA A 333 -2.07 -9.60 -10.65
N GLN A 334 -1.89 -9.66 -9.34
CA GLN A 334 -2.57 -10.62 -8.50
C GLN A 334 -3.96 -10.09 -8.14
N VAL A 335 -4.99 -10.85 -8.49
CA VAL A 335 -6.38 -10.47 -8.21
C VAL A 335 -6.67 -10.67 -6.72
N GLY A 336 -6.69 -9.55 -6.02
CA GLY A 336 -6.93 -9.42 -4.58
C GLY A 336 -6.94 -7.95 -4.19
N ILE A 337 -7.23 -7.67 -2.93
CA ILE A 337 -7.18 -6.34 -2.34
C ILE A 337 -5.73 -6.00 -2.04
N ASP A 338 -5.17 -5.03 -2.77
CA ASP A 338 -3.80 -4.56 -2.62
C ASP A 338 -3.73 -3.23 -1.82
N PRO A 339 -2.53 -2.78 -1.39
CA PRO A 339 -2.38 -1.52 -0.66
C PRO A 339 -2.80 -0.29 -1.47
N GLU A 340 -2.72 -0.33 -2.79
CA GLU A 340 -3.12 0.77 -3.64
C GLU A 340 -4.65 0.93 -3.68
N MET A 341 -5.40 -0.17 -3.62
CA MET A 341 -6.85 -0.13 -3.51
C MET A 341 -7.32 0.61 -2.26
N LEU A 342 -6.53 0.60 -1.17
CA LEU A 342 -6.79 1.43 0.01
C LEU A 342 -6.87 2.90 -0.36
N SER A 343 -5.97 3.38 -1.23
CA SER A 343 -6.03 4.74 -1.77
C SER A 343 -7.40 5.05 -2.34
N ARG A 344 -7.87 4.24 -3.30
CA ARG A 344 -9.18 4.42 -3.92
C ARG A 344 -10.30 4.39 -2.88
N ILE A 345 -10.20 3.53 -1.87
CA ILE A 345 -11.22 3.43 -0.83
C ILE A 345 -11.25 4.70 0.01
N PHE A 346 -10.14 5.09 0.61
CA PHE A 346 -10.09 6.23 1.50
C PHE A 346 -10.29 7.56 0.75
N GLU A 347 -9.78 7.71 -0.48
CA GLU A 347 -10.02 8.88 -1.35
C GLU A 347 -11.50 9.05 -1.71
N ASN A 348 -12.20 7.95 -2.00
CA ASN A 348 -13.62 8.00 -2.33
C ASN A 348 -14.53 8.08 -1.09
N LEU A 349 -14.00 7.78 0.10
CA LEU A 349 -14.64 8.08 1.40
C LEU A 349 -14.41 9.54 1.85
N LEU A 350 -13.50 10.27 1.22
CA LEU A 350 -13.36 11.71 1.38
C LEU A 350 -14.45 12.40 0.54
N GLU A 351 -15.61 12.56 1.18
CA GLU A 351 -16.83 13.15 0.61
C GLU A 351 -16.69 14.62 0.15
N ASP A 352 -15.50 15.23 0.31
CA ASP A 352 -15.17 16.62 -0.07
C ASP A 352 -14.42 16.77 -1.42
N ASN A 353 -14.09 15.66 -2.11
CA ASN A 353 -13.05 15.67 -3.15
C ASN A 353 -13.47 16.14 -4.55
N LYS A 354 -14.77 16.17 -4.89
CA LYS A 354 -15.18 16.61 -6.24
C LYS A 354 -14.96 18.10 -6.50
N ASP A 355 -15.00 18.93 -5.45
CA ASP A 355 -14.81 20.38 -5.57
C ASP A 355 -13.34 20.81 -5.33
N LYS A 356 -12.45 19.90 -4.91
CA LYS A 356 -11.05 20.20 -4.55
C LYS A 356 -9.99 19.71 -5.56
N GLY A 357 -10.40 19.06 -6.65
CA GLY A 357 -9.47 18.63 -7.71
C GLY A 357 -8.64 17.38 -7.37
N ALA A 358 -9.07 16.59 -6.38
CA ALA A 358 -8.45 15.30 -6.06
C ALA A 358 -8.81 14.27 -7.13
N TYR A 359 -8.02 14.24 -8.21
CA TYR A 359 -8.14 13.26 -9.28
C TYR A 359 -7.05 12.21 -9.13
N TYR A 360 -7.48 10.96 -9.02
CA TYR A 360 -6.60 9.81 -9.12
C TYR A 360 -5.82 9.86 -10.44
N THR A 361 -4.50 9.73 -10.36
CA THR A 361 -3.62 9.65 -11.53
C THR A 361 -3.45 8.18 -11.92
N PRO A 362 -3.77 7.76 -13.17
CA PRO A 362 -3.60 6.37 -13.60
C PRO A 362 -2.18 5.85 -13.39
N LYS A 363 -2.03 4.55 -13.07
CA LYS A 363 -0.73 3.95 -12.72
C LYS A 363 0.29 4.11 -13.83
N GLU A 364 -0.14 3.95 -15.07
CA GLU A 364 0.70 4.04 -16.26
C GLU A 364 1.28 5.45 -16.41
N VAL A 365 0.49 6.48 -16.08
CA VAL A 365 0.92 7.88 -16.09
C VAL A 365 1.90 8.13 -14.95
N VAL A 366 1.60 7.67 -13.74
CA VAL A 366 2.51 7.79 -12.58
C VAL A 366 3.85 7.14 -12.90
N HIS A 367 3.83 5.89 -13.38
CA HIS A 367 5.01 5.11 -13.74
C HIS A 367 5.86 5.83 -14.78
N TYR A 368 5.23 6.29 -15.87
CA TYR A 368 5.90 7.04 -16.92
C TYR A 368 6.55 8.33 -16.39
N MET A 369 5.80 9.13 -15.61
CA MET A 369 6.30 10.38 -15.05
C MET A 369 7.45 10.18 -14.07
N CYS A 370 7.36 9.18 -13.19
CA CYS A 370 8.44 8.84 -12.26
C CYS A 370 9.69 8.40 -13.00
N ARG A 371 9.54 7.50 -13.99
CA ARG A 371 10.65 7.01 -14.80
C ARG A 371 11.37 8.13 -15.55
N GLU A 372 10.64 8.95 -16.29
CA GLU A 372 11.24 10.06 -17.05
C GLU A 372 11.89 11.10 -16.14
N SER A 373 11.28 11.37 -14.98
CA SER A 373 11.87 12.29 -13.98
C SER A 373 13.17 11.75 -13.41
N LEU A 374 13.25 10.44 -13.12
CA LEU A 374 14.46 9.80 -12.64
C LEU A 374 15.56 9.81 -13.71
N ILE A 375 15.21 9.48 -14.96
CA ILE A 375 16.16 9.53 -16.10
C ILE A 375 16.73 10.93 -16.24
N ALA A 376 15.87 11.96 -16.25
CA ALA A 376 16.31 13.35 -16.38
C ALA A 376 17.23 13.78 -15.23
N TYR A 377 16.94 13.35 -14.00
CA TYR A 377 17.81 13.61 -12.85
C TYR A 377 19.17 12.93 -13.02
N LEU A 378 19.21 11.63 -13.32
CA LEU A 378 20.46 10.86 -13.45
C LEU A 378 21.34 11.32 -14.62
N GLN A 379 20.74 11.89 -15.67
CA GLN A 379 21.46 12.49 -16.79
C GLN A 379 22.07 13.87 -16.44
N THR A 380 21.73 14.45 -15.29
CA THR A 380 22.28 15.74 -14.87
C THR A 380 23.78 15.63 -14.63
N GLY A 381 24.57 16.45 -15.32
CA GLY A 381 26.03 16.44 -15.24
C GLY A 381 26.73 15.58 -16.29
N TYR A 382 25.97 14.86 -17.13
CA TYR A 382 26.48 14.13 -18.29
C TYR A 382 26.22 14.92 -19.57
N GLU A 383 27.28 15.32 -20.28
CA GLU A 383 27.17 15.99 -21.59
C GLU A 383 27.29 15.00 -22.77
N ASP A 384 27.87 13.82 -22.54
CA ASP A 384 28.00 12.79 -23.56
C ASP A 384 26.67 12.07 -23.79
N LYS A 385 26.18 12.14 -25.03
CA LYS A 385 24.93 11.50 -25.45
C LYS A 385 24.98 9.98 -25.29
N ALA A 386 26.14 9.34 -25.48
CA ALA A 386 26.26 7.90 -25.30
C ALA A 386 26.05 7.49 -23.83
N GLN A 387 26.55 8.28 -22.89
CA GLN A 387 26.32 8.08 -21.46
C GLN A 387 24.85 8.34 -21.08
N GLN A 388 24.25 9.40 -21.63
CA GLN A 388 22.83 9.70 -21.41
C GLN A 388 21.92 8.57 -21.91
N ASP A 389 22.19 8.04 -23.12
CA ASP A 389 21.44 6.93 -23.70
C ASP A 389 21.64 5.64 -22.87
N ALA A 390 22.85 5.40 -22.37
CA ALA A 390 23.14 4.27 -21.47
C ALA A 390 22.37 4.37 -20.14
N ILE A 391 22.27 5.56 -19.54
CA ILE A 391 21.49 5.81 -18.31
C ILE A 391 20.00 5.53 -18.57
N ARG A 392 19.45 6.01 -19.68
CA ARG A 392 18.06 5.73 -20.06
C ARG A 392 17.83 4.22 -20.19
N GLN A 393 18.70 3.54 -20.95
CA GLN A 393 18.62 2.10 -21.12
C GLN A 393 18.69 1.36 -19.77
N PHE A 394 19.54 1.82 -18.85
CA PHE A 394 19.65 1.24 -17.51
C PHE A 394 18.33 1.36 -16.73
N VAL A 395 17.73 2.55 -16.66
CA VAL A 395 16.47 2.76 -15.92
C VAL A 395 15.33 1.95 -16.54
N GLU A 396 15.25 1.89 -17.88
CA GLU A 396 14.18 1.18 -18.58
C GLU A 396 14.29 -0.35 -18.48
N THR A 397 15.51 -0.90 -18.50
CA THR A 397 15.75 -2.35 -18.60
C THR A 397 16.33 -3.00 -17.34
N GLN A 398 16.74 -2.19 -16.36
CA GLN A 398 17.47 -2.62 -15.16
C GLN A 398 18.70 -3.48 -15.50
N ASN A 399 19.42 -3.14 -16.57
CA ASN A 399 20.66 -3.81 -16.95
C ASN A 399 21.86 -2.92 -16.60
N ALA A 400 22.61 -3.27 -15.56
CA ALA A 400 23.76 -2.47 -15.14
C ALA A 400 24.96 -2.51 -16.12
N ASP A 401 25.00 -3.43 -17.07
CA ASP A 401 26.12 -3.57 -18.01
C ASP A 401 26.26 -2.33 -18.91
N CYS A 402 25.16 -1.64 -19.23
CA CYS A 402 25.22 -0.44 -20.08
C CYS A 402 25.87 0.77 -19.39
N ILE A 403 25.88 0.82 -18.05
CA ILE A 403 26.44 1.92 -17.26
C ILE A 403 27.73 1.54 -16.53
N ALA A 404 28.43 0.48 -16.95
CA ALA A 404 29.60 -0.06 -16.26
C ALA A 404 30.68 0.98 -15.91
N THR A 405 30.88 2.00 -16.76
CA THR A 405 31.90 3.05 -16.57
C THR A 405 31.47 4.16 -15.60
N ILE A 406 30.17 4.32 -15.36
CA ILE A 406 29.59 5.39 -14.52
C ILE A 406 28.77 4.83 -13.35
N LYS A 407 28.87 3.52 -13.13
CA LYS A 407 28.06 2.76 -12.17
C LYS A 407 28.06 3.36 -10.77
N GLU A 408 29.25 3.69 -10.26
CA GLU A 408 29.43 4.20 -8.89
C GLU A 408 28.82 5.60 -8.71
N ASP A 409 28.92 6.45 -9.73
CA ASP A 409 28.32 7.77 -9.69
C ASP A 409 26.79 7.68 -9.70
N ILE A 410 26.21 6.85 -10.58
CA ILE A 410 24.77 6.62 -10.64
C ILE A 410 24.24 6.03 -9.31
N ASP A 411 24.96 5.09 -8.70
CA ASP A 411 24.60 4.52 -7.40
C ASP A 411 24.56 5.60 -6.30
N ASN A 412 25.56 6.49 -6.27
CA ASN A 412 25.58 7.61 -5.32
C ASN A 412 24.43 8.59 -5.57
N GLN A 413 24.16 8.95 -6.82
CA GLN A 413 23.03 9.82 -7.17
C GLN A 413 21.69 9.22 -6.72
N LEU A 414 21.47 7.91 -6.91
CA LEU A 414 20.28 7.20 -6.44
C LEU A 414 20.14 7.21 -4.91
N LYS A 415 21.25 7.16 -4.16
CA LYS A 415 21.25 7.26 -2.69
C LYS A 415 20.98 8.67 -2.19
N GLU A 416 21.39 9.69 -2.95
CA GLU A 416 21.32 11.09 -2.51
C GLU A 416 20.06 11.84 -2.94
N VAL A 417 19.42 11.43 -4.04
CA VAL A 417 18.26 12.13 -4.65
C VAL A 417 17.18 12.51 -3.62
N LYS A 418 16.58 13.70 -3.77
CA LYS A 418 15.49 14.15 -2.89
C LYS A 418 14.23 14.37 -3.72
N ILE A 419 13.17 13.70 -3.34
CA ILE A 419 11.87 13.71 -4.00
C ILE A 419 10.89 14.38 -3.04
N CYS A 420 10.21 15.41 -3.52
CA CYS A 420 9.22 16.13 -2.74
C CYS A 420 7.91 16.20 -3.52
N ASP A 421 6.84 15.67 -2.95
CA ASP A 421 5.49 15.84 -3.47
C ASP A 421 4.69 16.84 -2.60
N PRO A 422 4.46 18.08 -3.06
CA PRO A 422 3.78 19.12 -2.29
C PRO A 422 2.26 18.97 -2.24
N ALA A 423 1.68 17.98 -2.92
CA ALA A 423 0.27 17.63 -2.87
C ALA A 423 0.17 16.10 -2.94
N ILE A 424 0.80 15.45 -1.96
CA ILE A 424 1.12 14.02 -2.00
C ILE A 424 -0.12 13.14 -2.16
N GLY A 425 -1.29 13.60 -1.74
CA GLY A 425 -2.51 12.82 -1.73
C GLY A 425 -2.27 11.50 -1.01
N SER A 426 -2.68 10.40 -1.64
CA SER A 426 -2.44 9.03 -1.19
C SER A 426 -1.04 8.48 -1.44
N GLY A 427 -0.10 9.29 -1.95
CA GLY A 427 1.29 8.89 -2.15
C GLY A 427 1.61 8.21 -3.47
N ALA A 428 0.78 8.35 -4.51
CA ALA A 428 0.99 7.67 -5.80
C ALA A 428 2.36 7.96 -6.44
N PHE A 429 2.78 9.23 -6.57
CA PHE A 429 4.07 9.58 -7.17
C PHE A 429 5.27 9.18 -6.29
N PRO A 430 5.26 9.44 -4.97
CA PRO A 430 6.31 8.93 -4.09
C PRO A 430 6.46 7.41 -4.10
N MET A 431 5.36 6.67 -4.18
CA MET A 431 5.37 5.21 -4.32
C MET A 431 5.93 4.77 -5.68
N GLY A 432 5.54 5.43 -6.77
CA GLY A 432 6.10 5.19 -8.10
C GLY A 432 7.60 5.43 -8.15
N MET A 433 8.07 6.53 -7.53
CA MET A 433 9.49 6.85 -7.47
C MET A 433 10.26 5.90 -6.53
N LEU A 434 9.66 5.47 -5.41
CA LEU A 434 10.22 4.41 -4.57
C LEU A 434 10.48 3.15 -5.40
N LYS A 435 9.51 2.73 -6.23
CA LYS A 435 9.64 1.56 -7.11
C LYS A 435 10.77 1.72 -8.12
N GLU A 436 10.82 2.83 -8.86
CA GLU A 436 11.87 3.05 -9.87
C GLU A 436 13.28 3.09 -9.27
N ILE A 437 13.47 3.78 -8.14
CA ILE A 437 14.77 3.83 -7.45
C ILE A 437 15.13 2.46 -6.88
N PHE A 438 14.17 1.76 -6.27
CA PHE A 438 14.38 0.41 -5.74
C PHE A 438 14.84 -0.56 -6.84
N LEU A 439 14.18 -0.55 -8.00
CA LEU A 439 14.56 -1.39 -9.14
C LEU A 439 15.99 -1.12 -9.60
N CYS A 440 16.37 0.16 -9.72
CA CYS A 440 17.73 0.56 -10.11
C CYS A 440 18.77 0.14 -9.07
N ARG A 441 18.57 0.49 -7.79
CA ARG A 441 19.49 0.13 -6.71
C ARG A 441 19.62 -1.38 -6.54
N SER A 442 18.52 -2.11 -6.76
CA SER A 442 18.51 -3.56 -6.63
C SER A 442 19.48 -4.24 -7.59
N GLU A 443 19.50 -3.77 -8.84
CA GLU A 443 20.43 -4.27 -9.85
C GLU A 443 21.88 -3.90 -9.52
N LEU A 444 22.12 -2.68 -9.03
CA LEU A 444 23.47 -2.19 -8.75
C LEU A 444 24.13 -2.90 -7.57
N GLU A 445 23.36 -3.13 -6.51
CA GLU A 445 23.80 -3.71 -5.24
C GLU A 445 23.70 -5.25 -5.22
N LYS A 446 23.09 -5.88 -6.23
CA LYS A 446 22.87 -7.34 -6.33
C LYS A 446 22.20 -7.90 -5.06
N VAL A 447 21.01 -7.36 -4.76
CA VAL A 447 20.27 -7.44 -3.48
C VAL A 447 20.38 -8.76 -2.73
N THR A 448 20.66 -8.65 -1.43
CA THR A 448 20.38 -9.69 -0.43
C THR A 448 19.24 -9.31 0.52
N ASP A 449 18.94 -8.01 0.70
CA ASP A 449 17.85 -7.51 1.54
C ASP A 449 17.08 -6.34 0.87
N ALA A 450 15.88 -6.65 0.36
CA ALA A 450 15.02 -5.67 -0.31
C ALA A 450 14.36 -4.68 0.67
N ALA A 451 14.02 -5.13 1.88
CA ALA A 451 13.38 -4.31 2.90
C ALA A 451 14.30 -3.17 3.32
N GLN A 452 15.59 -3.47 3.49
CA GLN A 452 16.60 -2.47 3.84
C GLN A 452 16.70 -1.36 2.78
N ILE A 453 16.80 -1.71 1.49
CA ILE A 453 16.90 -0.72 0.41
C ILE A 453 15.65 0.18 0.39
N LYS A 454 14.45 -0.41 0.46
CA LYS A 454 13.20 0.36 0.49
C LYS A 454 13.15 1.29 1.70
N ARG A 455 13.58 0.82 2.88
CA ARG A 455 13.67 1.64 4.10
C ARG A 455 14.62 2.82 3.93
N GLU A 456 15.80 2.59 3.36
CA GLU A 456 16.75 3.67 3.07
C GLU A 456 16.16 4.70 2.09
N ILE A 457 15.42 4.26 1.08
CA ILE A 457 14.78 5.15 0.10
C ILE A 457 13.70 6.01 0.78
N ILE A 458 12.81 5.39 1.54
CA ILE A 458 11.74 6.10 2.27
C ILE A 458 12.34 7.07 3.30
N GLN A 459 13.40 6.65 4.00
CA GLN A 459 14.04 7.48 5.03
C GLN A 459 14.78 8.67 4.43
N ASN A 460 15.55 8.47 3.36
CA ASN A 460 16.49 9.49 2.89
C ASN A 460 15.99 10.29 1.70
N ASN A 461 15.16 9.71 0.83
CA ASN A 461 14.85 10.28 -0.47
C ASN A 461 13.44 10.88 -0.54
N ILE A 462 12.46 10.35 0.19
CA ILE A 462 11.04 10.70 0.00
C ILE A 462 10.53 11.71 1.04
N TYR A 463 9.84 12.74 0.53
CA TYR A 463 9.18 13.79 1.32
C TYR A 463 7.83 14.13 0.67
N GLY A 464 6.84 14.50 1.48
CA GLY A 464 5.56 14.97 0.95
C GLY A 464 4.69 15.73 1.93
N VAL A 465 3.77 16.51 1.37
CA VAL A 465 2.84 17.36 2.13
C VAL A 465 1.46 17.27 1.51
N ASP A 466 0.42 17.15 2.34
CA ASP A 466 -0.97 17.30 1.91
C ASP A 466 -1.79 18.14 2.90
N ILE A 467 -2.83 18.82 2.42
CA ILE A 467 -3.72 19.59 3.28
C ILE A 467 -4.67 18.69 4.06
N GLU A 468 -5.06 17.54 3.51
CA GLU A 468 -5.99 16.60 4.12
C GLU A 468 -5.24 15.58 4.98
N LYS A 469 -5.60 15.51 6.28
CA LYS A 469 -4.99 14.55 7.22
C LYS A 469 -5.17 13.10 6.76
N GLY A 470 -6.36 12.77 6.24
CA GLY A 470 -6.66 11.42 5.74
C GLY A 470 -5.75 11.01 4.58
N ALA A 471 -5.41 11.93 3.67
CA ALA A 471 -4.48 11.66 2.57
C ALA A 471 -3.08 11.29 3.07
N VAL A 472 -2.57 12.07 4.03
CA VAL A 472 -1.30 11.81 4.71
C VAL A 472 -1.29 10.45 5.41
N GLU A 473 -2.36 10.10 6.12
CA GLU A 473 -2.48 8.81 6.81
C GLU A 473 -2.46 7.62 5.82
N ILE A 474 -3.14 7.74 4.67
CA ILE A 474 -3.11 6.72 3.60
C ILE A 474 -1.70 6.58 3.02
N ALA A 475 -1.04 7.70 2.71
CA ALA A 475 0.30 7.67 2.14
C ALA A 475 1.27 6.95 3.09
N ARG A 476 1.22 7.28 4.38
CA ARG A 476 2.01 6.59 5.43
C ARG A 476 1.69 5.09 5.49
N LEU A 477 0.41 4.73 5.43
CA LEU A 477 -0.05 3.34 5.44
C LEU A 477 0.55 2.53 4.29
N ARG A 478 0.58 3.10 3.08
CA ARG A 478 1.15 2.45 1.90
C ARG A 478 2.65 2.24 2.02
N PHE A 479 3.38 3.22 2.55
CA PHE A 479 4.81 3.05 2.82
C PHE A 479 5.07 1.94 3.85
N TRP A 480 4.27 1.87 4.91
CA TRP A 480 4.38 0.80 5.90
C TRP A 480 4.07 -0.58 5.30
N LEU A 481 2.99 -0.72 4.54
CA LEU A 481 2.66 -1.98 3.87
C LEU A 481 3.79 -2.41 2.92
N THR A 482 4.39 -1.46 2.20
CA THR A 482 5.50 -1.71 1.29
C THR A 482 6.75 -2.23 2.00
N LEU A 483 7.03 -1.78 3.23
CA LEU A 483 8.12 -2.30 4.05
C LEU A 483 7.81 -3.70 4.57
N ILE A 484 6.60 -3.91 5.08
CA ILE A 484 6.14 -5.20 5.61
C ILE A 484 6.25 -6.31 4.55
N VAL A 485 6.00 -6.01 3.26
CA VAL A 485 6.04 -7.00 2.16
C VAL A 485 7.35 -7.78 2.11
N ASP A 486 8.49 -7.14 2.33
CA ASP A 486 9.79 -7.81 2.17
C ASP A 486 10.34 -8.37 3.49
N GLU A 487 9.75 -7.98 4.61
CA GLU A 487 10.16 -8.46 5.93
C GLU A 487 9.67 -9.90 6.19
N LYS A 488 10.56 -10.69 6.79
CA LYS A 488 10.28 -12.06 7.25
C LYS A 488 9.75 -12.07 8.68
N THR A 489 10.32 -11.23 9.52
CA THR A 489 9.96 -11.04 10.91
C THR A 489 9.40 -9.64 11.09
N PRO A 490 8.45 -9.41 12.00
CA PRO A 490 7.94 -8.07 12.25
C PRO A 490 9.06 -7.15 12.74
N GLU A 491 9.34 -6.09 12.00
CA GLU A 491 10.13 -4.96 12.49
C GLU A 491 9.22 -3.77 12.81
N THR A 492 9.73 -2.86 13.63
CA THR A 492 9.00 -1.66 14.01
C THR A 492 8.84 -0.74 12.82
N LEU A 493 7.62 -0.27 12.56
CA LEU A 493 7.40 0.65 11.46
C LEU A 493 8.11 1.97 11.75
N PRO A 494 8.66 2.61 10.71
CA PRO A 494 9.34 3.86 10.90
C PRO A 494 8.36 5.01 11.14
N ASN A 495 8.80 6.00 11.91
CA ASN A 495 8.03 7.22 12.11
C ASN A 495 8.14 8.13 10.88
N LEU A 496 7.03 8.27 10.15
CA LEU A 496 6.94 9.11 8.95
C LEU A 496 6.48 10.54 9.23
N ASP A 497 6.29 10.91 10.49
CA ASP A 497 5.66 12.18 10.91
C ASP A 497 6.36 13.45 10.40
N PHE A 498 7.67 13.40 10.18
CA PHE A 498 8.46 14.54 9.68
C PHE A 498 8.82 14.42 8.19
N LYS A 499 8.38 13.35 7.52
CA LYS A 499 8.61 13.11 6.08
C LYS A 499 7.35 13.36 5.27
N ILE A 500 6.21 12.91 5.79
CA ILE A 500 4.90 13.04 5.19
C ILE A 500 4.03 13.82 6.17
N MET A 501 3.75 15.07 5.86
CA MET A 501 3.15 16.00 6.82
C MET A 501 1.82 16.56 6.33
N GLN A 502 0.91 16.81 7.29
CA GLN A 502 -0.24 17.66 7.00
C GLN A 502 0.23 19.13 6.91
N GLY A 503 -0.07 19.79 5.80
CA GLY A 503 0.30 21.18 5.57
C GLY A 503 -0.32 21.75 4.30
N ASN A 504 -0.41 23.08 4.23
CA ASN A 504 -0.82 23.76 3.01
C ASN A 504 0.43 24.14 2.22
N SER A 505 0.67 23.51 1.06
CA SER A 505 1.86 23.80 0.24
C SER A 505 1.87 25.18 -0.40
N LEU A 506 0.71 25.84 -0.53
CA LEU A 506 0.60 27.20 -1.06
C LEU A 506 0.85 28.28 0.00
N VAL A 507 0.73 27.92 1.28
CA VAL A 507 0.84 28.87 2.39
C VAL A 507 2.00 28.44 3.26
N THR A 508 3.02 29.27 3.32
CA THR A 508 4.19 28.99 4.15
C THR A 508 3.93 29.23 5.64
N THR A 509 2.80 28.81 6.19
CA THR A 509 2.46 29.02 7.59
C THR A 509 2.81 27.81 8.44
N TYR A 510 3.68 27.98 9.44
CA TYR A 510 3.90 26.96 10.48
C TYR A 510 3.20 27.41 11.76
N ARG A 511 2.22 26.62 12.25
CA ARG A 511 1.38 26.98 13.42
C ARG A 511 0.75 28.38 13.30
N GLY A 512 0.29 28.75 12.11
CA GLY A 512 -0.33 30.06 11.84
C GLY A 512 0.63 31.22 11.59
N LEU A 513 1.95 31.00 11.56
CA LEU A 513 2.96 32.04 11.29
C LEU A 513 3.51 31.92 9.86
N TYR A 514 3.32 32.96 9.03
CA TYR A 514 3.80 33.01 7.64
C TYR A 514 5.33 33.14 7.53
N ILE A 515 5.96 32.22 6.78
CA ILE A 515 7.39 32.09 6.51
C ILE A 515 7.69 32.55 5.06
N ASN A 516 8.50 33.59 4.87
CA ASN A 516 8.85 34.02 3.51
C ASN A 516 10.09 33.25 3.00
N LEU A 517 9.94 32.32 2.07
CA LEU A 517 11.07 31.52 1.56
C LEU A 517 11.92 32.23 0.49
N ASP A 518 11.49 33.39 -0.02
CA ASP A 518 12.15 34.08 -1.16
C ASP A 518 13.38 34.91 -0.77
N THR A 519 13.90 34.79 0.44
CA THR A 519 15.11 35.53 0.84
C THR A 519 16.39 34.83 0.38
N LYS A 520 16.60 34.71 -0.94
CA LYS A 520 17.87 34.28 -1.54
C LYS A 520 18.97 35.35 -1.59
N HIS A 521 18.78 36.52 -0.98
CA HIS A 521 19.79 37.58 -0.96
C HIS A 521 20.10 38.05 0.47
N ASP A 522 21.39 38.12 0.79
CA ASP A 522 22.02 38.63 2.02
C ASP A 522 21.70 37.90 3.32
N LEU A 523 22.16 36.65 3.42
CA LEU A 523 22.36 35.98 4.70
C LEU A 523 23.73 36.43 5.26
N GLN A 524 23.76 37.15 6.38
CA GLN A 524 25.00 37.40 7.10
C GLN A 524 25.67 36.06 7.42
N ARG A 525 26.97 35.90 7.09
CA ARG A 525 27.71 34.63 7.16
C ARG A 525 27.52 33.87 8.50
N GLN A 526 27.45 34.58 9.64
CA GLN A 526 27.23 33.97 10.96
C GLN A 526 25.83 33.36 11.14
N SER A 527 24.78 34.02 10.64
CA SER A 527 23.41 33.49 10.68
C SER A 527 23.25 32.27 9.76
N TYR A 528 23.96 32.26 8.62
CA TYR A 528 23.96 31.12 7.70
C TYR A 528 24.62 29.89 8.30
N THR A 529 25.80 30.03 8.94
CA THR A 529 26.49 28.91 9.58
C THR A 529 25.67 28.31 10.72
N LYS A 530 24.97 29.16 11.50
CA LYS A 530 24.06 28.70 12.55
C LYS A 530 22.85 27.95 11.97
N ILE A 531 22.20 28.48 10.93
CA ILE A 531 21.07 27.79 10.26
C ILE A 531 21.54 26.46 9.66
N MET A 532 22.72 26.42 9.04
CA MET A 532 23.28 25.17 8.50
C MET A 532 23.63 24.15 9.58
N HIS A 533 24.09 24.60 10.75
CA HIS A 533 24.31 23.73 11.90
C HIS A 533 22.98 23.23 12.47
N ASP A 534 22.02 24.12 12.71
CA ASP A 534 20.69 23.77 13.23
C ASP A 534 19.94 22.84 12.26
N MET A 535 20.08 23.03 10.94
CA MET A 535 19.53 22.11 9.93
C MET A 535 20.23 20.74 9.90
N ARG A 536 21.55 20.68 10.16
CA ARG A 536 22.27 19.40 10.29
C ARG A 536 21.85 18.65 11.54
N GLU A 537 21.77 19.33 12.68
CA GLU A 537 21.26 18.74 13.92
C GLU A 537 19.79 18.33 13.77
N LEU A 538 18.96 19.15 13.11
CA LEU A 538 17.58 18.78 12.79
C LEU A 538 17.51 17.53 11.93
N THR A 539 18.34 17.44 10.89
CA THR A 539 18.40 16.24 10.03
C THR A 539 18.84 15.01 10.82
N LYS A 540 19.77 15.17 11.76
CA LYS A 540 20.27 14.11 12.63
C LYS A 540 19.17 13.63 13.59
N GLU A 541 18.47 14.55 14.26
CA GLU A 541 17.35 14.23 15.13
C GLU A 541 16.18 13.61 14.34
N GLN A 542 15.87 14.10 13.14
CA GLN A 542 14.85 13.49 12.27
C GLN A 542 15.22 12.06 11.85
N LYS A 543 16.52 11.80 11.59
CA LYS A 543 17.00 10.44 11.31
C LYS A 543 16.90 9.53 12.52
N ALA A 544 17.21 10.03 13.71
CA ALA A 544 17.06 9.28 14.96
C ALA A 544 15.58 8.99 15.26
N PHE A 545 14.72 10.01 15.12
CA PHE A 545 13.28 9.89 15.31
C PHE A 545 12.65 8.79 14.42
N TYR A 546 13.11 8.67 13.17
CA TYR A 546 12.57 7.70 12.21
C TYR A 546 12.57 6.26 12.76
N ASN A 547 13.59 5.85 13.50
CA ASN A 547 13.72 4.51 14.07
C ASN A 547 13.39 4.43 15.58
N SER A 548 13.07 5.57 16.21
CA SER A 548 12.84 5.64 17.65
C SER A 548 11.45 5.13 18.06
N ASN A 549 11.36 4.61 19.28
CA ASN A 549 10.15 3.99 19.83
C ASN A 549 9.88 4.51 21.26
N GLY A 550 8.63 4.49 21.71
CA GLY A 550 8.27 4.79 23.10
C GLY A 550 8.75 6.17 23.63
N GLU A 551 9.46 6.17 24.76
CA GLU A 551 9.98 7.40 25.39
C GLU A 551 11.06 8.09 24.52
N GLU A 552 11.93 7.32 23.86
CA GLU A 552 12.97 7.86 22.94
C GLU A 552 12.34 8.61 21.76
N ARG A 553 11.20 8.12 21.24
CA ARG A 553 10.40 8.83 20.23
C ARG A 553 9.93 10.19 20.74
N SER A 554 9.42 10.24 21.97
CA SER A 554 8.94 11.48 22.58
C SER A 554 10.08 12.49 22.79
N GLU A 555 11.25 12.02 23.22
CA GLU A 555 12.44 12.86 23.39
C GLU A 555 12.92 13.46 22.06
N HIS A 556 13.06 12.63 21.01
CA HIS A 556 13.43 13.13 19.69
C HIS A 556 12.38 14.07 19.11
N GLU A 557 11.09 13.81 19.32
CA GLU A 557 10.02 14.71 18.88
C GLU A 557 10.12 16.08 19.57
N ILE A 558 10.40 16.09 20.88
CA ILE A 558 10.64 17.31 21.67
C ILE A 558 11.88 18.04 21.15
N ASN A 559 13.00 17.33 20.91
CA ASN A 559 14.22 17.90 20.37
C ASN A 559 14.02 18.51 18.98
N ILE A 560 13.31 17.80 18.09
CA ILE A 560 12.94 18.30 16.77
C ILE A 560 12.09 19.57 16.92
N LYS A 561 11.06 19.58 17.77
CA LYS A 561 10.25 20.78 18.04
C LYS A 561 11.12 21.94 18.56
N HIS A 562 12.10 21.65 19.42
CA HIS A 562 13.06 22.63 19.95
C HIS A 562 14.07 23.14 18.93
N LEU A 563 14.41 22.38 17.89
CA LEU A 563 15.30 22.80 16.80
C LEU A 563 14.54 23.54 15.70
N VAL A 564 13.33 23.09 15.38
CA VAL A 564 12.46 23.72 14.37
C VAL A 564 12.04 25.12 14.81
N HIS A 565 11.69 25.32 16.08
CA HIS A 565 11.13 26.60 16.53
C HIS A 565 12.13 27.78 16.43
N PRO A 566 13.39 27.67 16.90
CA PRO A 566 14.42 28.70 16.71
C PRO A 566 14.83 28.85 15.25
N THR A 567 14.98 27.74 14.51
CA THR A 567 15.35 27.79 13.08
C THR A 567 14.30 28.54 12.28
N ASN A 568 13.01 28.19 12.46
CA ASN A 568 11.90 28.90 11.85
C ASN A 568 11.85 30.35 12.34
N ARG A 569 12.10 30.64 13.62
CA ARG A 569 12.10 32.01 14.15
C ARG A 569 13.25 32.86 13.57
N VAL A 570 14.42 32.27 13.34
CA VAL A 570 15.57 32.91 12.68
C VAL A 570 15.24 33.17 11.22
N ILE A 571 14.75 32.17 10.48
CA ILE A 571 14.26 32.32 9.10
C ILE A 571 13.22 33.45 9.05
N LEU A 572 12.17 33.38 9.88
CA LEU A 572 11.12 34.39 10.00
C LEU A 572 11.65 35.80 10.34
N SER A 573 12.67 35.91 11.19
CA SER A 573 13.28 37.19 11.54
C SER A 573 14.07 37.79 10.37
N LEU A 574 14.75 36.94 9.59
CA LEU A 574 15.46 37.32 8.36
C LEU A 574 14.48 37.74 7.26
N CYS A 575 13.32 37.07 7.18
CA CYS A 575 12.20 37.45 6.30
C CYS A 575 11.61 38.82 6.66
N LYS A 576 11.35 39.08 7.96
CA LYS A 576 10.73 40.33 8.46
C LYS A 576 11.65 41.55 8.33
N LEU A 577 12.97 41.37 8.43
CA LEU A 577 13.92 42.48 8.27
C LEU A 577 13.90 43.11 6.87
N LYS A 578 13.40 42.41 5.84
CA LYS A 578 13.29 42.95 4.49
C LYS A 578 11.97 43.66 4.17
N SER A 579 10.86 43.30 4.83
CA SER A 579 9.58 44.00 4.64
C SER A 579 9.56 45.42 5.24
N LEU A 580 10.58 45.78 6.02
CA LEU A 580 10.74 47.12 6.62
C LEU A 580 11.71 48.03 5.84
N ASN A 581 12.29 47.57 4.73
CA ASN A 581 13.29 48.33 3.95
C ASN A 581 12.86 48.69 2.51
N LEU A 582 11.57 48.64 2.20
CA LEU A 582 11.00 49.33 1.04
C LEU A 582 10.36 50.64 1.52
N LYS A 583 11.08 51.74 1.33
CA LYS A 583 10.54 53.10 1.36
C LYS A 583 9.92 53.44 0.01
#